data_AF-R7IQU9-F1
#
_entry.id   AF-R7IQU9-F1
#
_cell.length_a   1.000
_cell.length_b   1.000
_cell.length_c   1.000
_cell.angle_alpha   90.00
_cell.angle_beta   90.00
_cell.angle_gamma   90.00
#
_symmetry.space_group_name_H-M   'P 1'
#
loop_
_entity.id
_entity.type
_entity.pdbx_description
1 polymer ?
#
loop_
_entity_poly.entity_id
_entity_poly.type
_entity_poly.pdbx_seq_one_letter_code
_entity_poly.pdbx_strand_id
1 'polypeptide(L)'
;MDKNKKRTNLKRLLAAVLAAVCMLFPAGCSQTAAEETTTQQVKTNGKLSVHYMDIGQGDAALIQCEGHSMLIDAGNNNKGTQVCSYLKSQNVDKLDIAIGTHGDADHIGGLDVVIYNFDCDTIIMPDRKRDTKTWQDVIDAIDEKNDTLTYPEIGKTYSLGSATVEIIAPCSYDYGDNENNYSVGVLITYGESKFLFTGDAEAEAEADMLKNGIDIDCDVFKVSHHGSSNANTSAFLDAALPEYAVISCAEGNDYGHPHQEVLNELRSRGIKVFRTDEQGTIVAVTDGKNITFNASPSESWLSGNRLKSDRENSSAGSQTAQQKTESETLSRIIGNRNSRKYHTTDCGNLPMEKNQILFSSEKEAEDAGYEKCKNCSNAVE
;
A
#
# COMPACT_ATOMS: atom_id res chain seq x y z
N MET A 1 69.53 -77.23 -16.12
CA MET A 1 69.92 -75.97 -16.81
C MET A 1 68.71 -75.06 -16.74
N ASP A 2 68.46 -74.38 -15.63
CA ASP A 2 69.28 -73.42 -14.88
C ASP A 2 68.98 -71.97 -15.27
N LYS A 3 68.84 -71.22 -14.18
CA LYS A 3 68.59 -69.82 -13.91
C LYS A 3 69.26 -68.83 -14.87
N ASN A 4 68.85 -67.59 -14.67
CA ASN A 4 69.69 -66.38 -14.62
C ASN A 4 69.60 -65.37 -15.76
N LYS A 5 69.01 -64.23 -15.38
CA LYS A 5 69.41 -62.81 -15.55
C LYS A 5 68.31 -62.03 -16.28
N LYS A 6 67.61 -61.05 -15.69
CA LYS A 6 67.94 -60.08 -14.61
C LYS A 6 69.37 -59.56 -14.69
N ARG A 7 69.54 -58.45 -15.40
CA ARG A 7 70.53 -57.37 -15.22
C ARG A 7 70.27 -56.42 -16.42
N THR A 8 69.81 -55.20 -16.25
CA THR A 8 70.31 -54.20 -15.31
C THR A 8 69.25 -53.12 -15.03
N ASN A 9 68.76 -53.08 -13.79
CA ASN A 9 68.53 -51.80 -13.12
C ASN A 9 69.91 -51.15 -12.94
N LEU A 10 70.22 -50.09 -13.68
CA LEU A 10 71.34 -49.21 -13.33
C LEU A 10 71.13 -47.84 -13.97
N LYS A 11 70.19 -47.07 -13.42
CA LYS A 11 70.43 -45.71 -12.89
C LYS A 11 69.09 -45.05 -12.51
N ARG A 12 68.86 -44.99 -11.18
CA ARG A 12 68.26 -43.87 -10.44
C ARG A 12 66.74 -43.68 -10.62
N LEU A 13 65.93 -44.40 -9.84
CA LEU A 13 65.38 -43.92 -8.55
C LEU A 13 66.28 -42.95 -7.77
N LEU A 14 65.88 -41.68 -7.64
CA LEU A 14 65.65 -40.95 -6.37
C LEU A 14 65.65 -39.43 -6.58
N ALA A 15 64.69 -38.78 -5.91
CA ALA A 15 64.71 -37.42 -5.35
C ALA A 15 64.31 -36.22 -6.22
N ALA A 16 63.02 -35.84 -6.09
CA ALA A 16 62.48 -34.50 -5.73
C ALA A 16 61.08 -34.36 -6.38
N VAL A 17 59.94 -34.57 -5.70
CA VAL A 17 59.33 -33.82 -4.59
C VAL A 17 59.07 -32.34 -4.92
N LEU A 18 57.75 -32.03 -4.97
CA LEU A 18 57.04 -30.75 -4.80
C LEU A 18 56.93 -29.72 -5.96
N ALA A 19 55.66 -29.51 -6.34
CA ALA A 19 54.95 -28.23 -6.48
C ALA A 19 54.75 -27.56 -7.87
N ALA A 20 53.51 -27.08 -8.03
CA ALA A 20 52.92 -26.16 -9.02
C ALA A 20 52.49 -26.76 -10.38
N VAL A 21 51.20 -27.05 -10.64
CA VAL A 21 50.02 -26.16 -10.85
C VAL A 21 49.91 -25.67 -12.31
N CYS A 22 48.68 -25.79 -12.86
CA CYS A 22 48.09 -25.22 -14.09
C CYS A 22 48.33 -25.98 -15.41
N MET A 23 47.27 -26.61 -15.97
CA MET A 23 46.35 -26.07 -17.02
C MET A 23 46.72 -26.70 -18.39
N LEU A 24 45.86 -27.25 -19.27
CA LEU A 24 44.46 -27.03 -19.61
C LEU A 24 43.76 -28.31 -20.10
N PHE A 25 42.46 -28.38 -19.84
CA PHE A 25 41.50 -29.42 -20.25
C PHE A 25 40.95 -29.20 -21.68
N PRO A 26 40.54 -30.27 -22.40
CA PRO A 26 39.98 -30.20 -23.75
C PRO A 26 38.47 -29.90 -23.76
N ALA A 27 38.03 -29.26 -24.85
CA ALA A 27 36.66 -28.88 -25.17
C ALA A 27 35.71 -30.09 -25.27
N GLY A 28 34.62 -30.05 -24.51
CA GLY A 28 33.43 -30.87 -24.69
C GLY A 28 32.25 -30.01 -25.14
N CYS A 29 31.66 -30.34 -26.28
CA CYS A 29 30.37 -29.80 -26.71
C CYS A 29 29.29 -30.15 -25.67
N SER A 30 28.70 -29.14 -25.04
CA SER A 30 27.47 -29.28 -24.28
C SER A 30 26.34 -28.65 -25.08
N GLN A 31 25.36 -29.45 -25.46
CA GLN A 31 24.06 -28.95 -25.94
C GLN A 31 23.37 -28.30 -24.74
N THR A 32 23.32 -26.97 -24.73
CA THR A 32 22.39 -26.23 -23.88
C THR A 32 20.97 -26.49 -24.40
N ALA A 33 20.28 -27.44 -23.77
CA ALA A 33 18.83 -27.44 -23.76
C ALA A 33 18.40 -26.18 -23.01
N ALA A 34 17.70 -25.28 -23.68
CA ALA A 34 16.99 -24.21 -23.01
C ALA A 34 15.92 -24.86 -22.12
N GLU A 35 16.01 -24.65 -20.81
CA GLU A 35 14.91 -24.95 -19.90
C GLU A 35 13.79 -23.97 -20.23
N GLU A 36 12.77 -24.46 -20.94
CA GLU A 36 11.47 -23.80 -20.98
C GLU A 36 10.89 -23.88 -19.57
N THR A 37 10.94 -22.77 -18.84
CA THR A 37 10.19 -22.57 -17.60
C THR A 37 8.70 -22.74 -17.91
N THR A 38 8.22 -23.96 -17.75
CA THR A 38 6.80 -24.27 -17.89
C THR A 38 6.12 -23.72 -16.65
N THR A 39 5.53 -22.52 -16.77
CA THR A 39 4.63 -21.95 -15.76
C THR A 39 3.46 -22.92 -15.62
N GLN A 40 3.53 -23.84 -14.65
CA GLN A 40 2.39 -24.67 -14.30
C GLN A 40 1.32 -23.73 -13.75
N GLN A 41 0.24 -23.52 -14.52
CA GLN A 41 -0.94 -22.86 -14.00
C GLN A 41 -1.45 -23.68 -12.81
N VAL A 42 -1.27 -23.13 -11.61
CA VAL A 42 -1.85 -23.65 -10.38
C VAL A 42 -3.36 -23.63 -10.58
N LYS A 43 -3.99 -24.81 -10.60
CA LYS A 43 -5.45 -24.91 -10.60
C LYS A 43 -5.96 -24.28 -9.30
N THR A 44 -6.56 -23.10 -9.40
CA THR A 44 -7.22 -22.42 -8.29
C THR A 44 -8.51 -23.17 -7.96
N ASN A 45 -8.51 -23.93 -6.86
CA ASN A 45 -9.66 -24.73 -6.41
C ASN A 45 -10.47 -24.02 -5.32
N GLY A 46 -10.24 -22.72 -5.11
CA GLY A 46 -10.84 -21.90 -4.07
C GLY A 46 -11.09 -20.46 -4.52
N LYS A 47 -11.38 -19.60 -3.56
CA LYS A 47 -11.46 -18.14 -3.73
C LYS A 47 -10.50 -17.49 -2.76
N LEU A 48 -9.96 -16.34 -3.14
CA LEU A 48 -9.32 -15.41 -2.21
C LEU A 48 -10.27 -14.24 -1.95
N SER A 49 -10.42 -13.86 -0.68
CA SER A 49 -11.14 -12.64 -0.28
C SER A 49 -10.22 -11.70 0.48
N VAL A 50 -10.42 -10.40 0.26
CA VAL A 50 -9.73 -9.31 0.95
C VAL A 50 -10.79 -8.39 1.52
N HIS A 51 -10.79 -8.24 2.83
CA HIS A 51 -11.76 -7.45 3.59
C HIS A 51 -11.05 -6.22 4.14
N TYR A 52 -11.29 -5.06 3.56
CA TYR A 52 -10.83 -3.77 4.04
C TYR A 52 -11.83 -3.27 5.08
N MET A 53 -11.49 -3.43 6.35
CA MET A 53 -12.43 -3.27 7.44
C MET A 53 -12.70 -1.79 7.71
N ASP A 54 -13.98 -1.44 7.85
CA ASP A 54 -14.36 -0.12 8.36
C ASP A 54 -14.20 -0.07 9.88
N ILE A 55 -13.05 0.45 10.30
CA ILE A 55 -12.68 0.68 11.68
C ILE A 55 -12.62 2.18 12.01
N GLY A 56 -13.12 3.04 11.12
CA GLY A 56 -12.91 4.49 11.19
C GLY A 56 -11.53 4.87 10.65
N GLN A 57 -10.84 5.82 11.31
CA GLN A 57 -9.49 6.20 10.91
C GLN A 57 -8.52 5.07 11.28
N GLY A 58 -7.70 4.68 10.31
CA GLY A 58 -6.74 3.59 10.43
C GLY A 58 -6.98 2.47 9.42
N ASP A 59 -6.09 1.48 9.49
CA ASP A 59 -6.09 0.32 8.62
C ASP A 59 -6.28 -0.99 9.39
N ALA A 60 -7.10 -1.88 8.83
CA ALA A 60 -7.18 -3.28 9.18
C ALA A 60 -7.73 -4.05 7.98
N ALA A 61 -6.98 -5.06 7.51
CA ALA A 61 -7.36 -5.87 6.37
C ALA A 61 -7.22 -7.36 6.67
N LEU A 62 -8.32 -8.11 6.51
CA LEU A 62 -8.32 -9.57 6.58
C LEU A 62 -8.24 -10.15 5.16
N ILE A 63 -7.27 -11.02 4.92
CA ILE A 63 -7.12 -11.78 3.68
C ILE A 63 -7.38 -13.25 4.00
N GLN A 64 -8.27 -13.90 3.27
CA GLN A 64 -8.54 -15.32 3.41
C GLN A 64 -8.37 -16.06 2.09
N CYS A 65 -7.69 -17.20 2.12
CA CYS A 65 -7.52 -18.07 0.97
C CYS A 65 -7.55 -19.53 1.42
N GLU A 66 -8.53 -20.30 0.95
CA GLU A 66 -8.59 -21.75 1.14
C GLU A 66 -8.50 -22.22 2.61
N GLY A 67 -9.07 -21.44 3.54
CA GLY A 67 -9.08 -21.73 4.98
C GLY A 67 -7.88 -21.16 5.75
N HIS A 68 -6.92 -20.55 5.05
CA HIS A 68 -5.83 -19.78 5.65
C HIS A 68 -6.21 -18.31 5.78
N SER A 69 -5.73 -17.65 6.83
CA SER A 69 -6.06 -16.26 7.13
C SER A 69 -4.82 -15.44 7.43
N MET A 70 -4.76 -14.25 6.85
CA MET A 70 -3.74 -13.23 7.14
C MET A 70 -4.43 -11.94 7.59
N LEU A 71 -3.85 -11.27 8.58
CA LEU A 71 -4.24 -9.92 8.97
C LEU A 71 -3.12 -8.94 8.63
N ILE A 72 -3.47 -7.80 8.04
CA ILE A 72 -2.59 -6.64 7.89
C ILE A 72 -3.21 -5.50 8.69
N ASP A 73 -2.49 -5.04 9.71
CA ASP A 73 -2.90 -4.02 10.67
C ASP A 73 -4.20 -4.34 11.44
N ALA A 74 -4.46 -3.57 12.50
CA ALA A 74 -5.55 -3.79 13.43
C ALA A 74 -6.18 -2.48 13.96
N GLY A 75 -5.94 -1.36 13.30
CA GLY A 75 -6.49 -0.07 13.65
C GLY A 75 -5.94 0.54 14.93
N ASN A 76 -6.58 1.64 15.34
CA ASN A 76 -6.33 2.36 16.60
C ASN A 76 -6.39 1.46 17.86
N ASN A 77 -5.76 1.89 18.96
CA ASN A 77 -5.71 1.16 20.24
C ASN A 77 -7.09 0.73 20.79
N ASN A 78 -8.17 1.42 20.42
CA ASN A 78 -9.53 1.08 20.83
C ASN A 78 -10.26 0.12 19.86
N LYS A 79 -9.59 -0.38 18.81
CA LYS A 79 -10.18 -1.19 17.74
C LYS A 79 -9.92 -2.68 17.86
N GLY A 80 -8.98 -3.12 18.69
CA GLY A 80 -8.64 -4.53 18.86
C GLY A 80 -9.86 -5.45 19.08
N THR A 81 -10.79 -5.10 19.98
CA THR A 81 -12.02 -5.89 20.20
C THR A 81 -12.94 -5.92 18.98
N GLN A 82 -13.05 -4.82 18.24
CA GLN A 82 -13.84 -4.75 17.01
C GLN A 82 -13.22 -5.65 15.94
N VAL A 83 -11.88 -5.61 15.79
CA VAL A 83 -11.14 -6.46 14.86
C VAL A 83 -11.31 -7.94 15.22
N CYS A 84 -11.07 -8.32 16.48
CA CYS A 84 -11.26 -9.68 16.96
C CYS A 84 -12.70 -10.21 16.73
N SER A 85 -13.70 -9.34 16.93
CA SER A 85 -15.11 -9.71 16.70
C SER A 85 -15.38 -9.95 15.22
N TYR A 86 -14.81 -9.12 14.35
CA TYR A 86 -14.93 -9.29 12.90
C TYR A 86 -14.23 -10.57 12.43
N LEU A 87 -12.99 -10.83 12.86
CA LEU A 87 -12.26 -12.07 12.56
C LEU A 87 -13.08 -13.31 12.94
N LYS A 88 -13.64 -13.34 14.16
CA LYS A 88 -14.55 -14.42 14.61
C LYS A 88 -15.79 -14.56 13.72
N SER A 89 -16.38 -13.44 13.28
CA SER A 89 -17.54 -13.46 12.37
C SER A 89 -17.21 -14.03 10.99
N GLN A 90 -15.94 -13.95 10.57
CA GLN A 90 -15.42 -14.54 9.34
C GLN A 90 -14.85 -15.96 9.55
N ASN A 91 -15.15 -16.59 10.70
CA ASN A 91 -14.69 -17.93 11.09
C ASN A 91 -13.16 -18.07 11.03
N VAL A 92 -12.44 -17.02 11.41
CA VAL A 92 -10.99 -17.08 11.61
C VAL A 92 -10.73 -17.78 12.95
N ASP A 93 -10.07 -18.93 12.90
CA ASP A 93 -9.66 -19.67 14.10
C ASP A 93 -8.21 -19.33 14.51
N LYS A 94 -7.35 -19.08 13.52
CA LYS A 94 -5.94 -18.70 13.68
C LYS A 94 -5.53 -17.76 12.55
N LEU A 95 -4.40 -17.08 12.72
CA LEU A 95 -3.76 -16.28 11.69
C LEU A 95 -2.46 -16.98 11.25
N ASP A 96 -2.37 -17.37 9.99
CA ASP A 96 -1.12 -17.89 9.42
C ASP A 96 -0.07 -16.76 9.36
N ILE A 97 -0.51 -15.52 9.10
CA ILE A 97 0.34 -14.33 9.06
C ILE A 97 -0.39 -13.15 9.72
N ALA A 98 0.27 -12.45 10.63
CA ALA A 98 -0.16 -11.14 11.12
C ALA A 98 0.94 -10.12 10.78
N ILE A 99 0.57 -9.04 10.10
CA ILE A 99 1.50 -7.97 9.70
C ILE A 99 1.10 -6.70 10.44
N GLY A 100 2.04 -6.10 11.16
CA GLY A 100 1.96 -4.70 11.59
C GLY A 100 2.85 -3.86 10.68
N THR A 101 2.25 -3.02 9.85
CA THR A 101 2.98 -2.32 8.77
C THR A 101 4.02 -1.37 9.34
N HIS A 102 3.64 -0.50 10.28
CA HIS A 102 4.54 0.40 10.98
C HIS A 102 3.99 0.74 12.38
N GLY A 103 4.77 1.48 13.16
CA GLY A 103 4.54 1.63 14.61
C GLY A 103 3.43 2.61 15.03
N ASP A 104 2.65 3.16 14.10
CA ASP A 104 1.63 4.15 14.41
C ASP A 104 0.34 3.51 14.88
N ALA A 105 -0.39 4.27 15.71
CA ALA A 105 -1.48 3.71 16.49
C ALA A 105 -2.66 3.30 15.64
N ASP A 106 -2.98 4.02 14.58
CA ASP A 106 -4.08 3.69 13.67
C ASP A 106 -3.78 2.50 12.74
N HIS A 107 -2.62 1.87 12.91
CA HIS A 107 -2.22 0.62 12.26
C HIS A 107 -2.08 -0.51 13.26
N ILE A 108 -1.09 -0.46 14.16
CA ILE A 108 -0.80 -1.57 15.07
C ILE A 108 -1.54 -1.48 16.40
N GLY A 109 -2.33 -0.44 16.62
CA GLY A 109 -2.93 -0.15 17.92
C GLY A 109 -3.81 -1.26 18.48
N GLY A 110 -4.58 -1.94 17.66
CA GLY A 110 -5.40 -3.09 18.07
C GLY A 110 -4.69 -4.44 17.99
N LEU A 111 -3.43 -4.49 17.57
CA LEU A 111 -2.74 -5.72 17.19
C LEU A 111 -2.34 -6.56 18.41
N ASP A 112 -2.05 -5.91 19.54
CA ASP A 112 -1.83 -6.53 20.86
C ASP A 112 -3.04 -7.40 21.26
N VAL A 113 -4.25 -6.85 21.14
CA VAL A 113 -5.49 -7.56 21.45
C VAL A 113 -5.70 -8.73 20.50
N VAL A 114 -5.35 -8.59 19.22
CA VAL A 114 -5.44 -9.69 18.24
C VAL A 114 -4.47 -10.80 18.60
N ILE A 115 -3.19 -10.50 18.80
CA ILE A 115 -2.14 -11.47 19.15
C ILE A 115 -2.51 -12.23 20.44
N TYR A 116 -3.11 -11.55 21.42
CA TYR A 116 -3.58 -12.20 22.64
C TYR A 116 -4.74 -13.18 22.41
N ASN A 117 -5.61 -12.91 21.42
CA ASN A 117 -6.85 -13.66 21.19
C ASN A 117 -6.75 -14.73 20.09
N PHE A 118 -5.74 -14.69 19.23
CA PHE A 118 -5.56 -15.62 18.12
C PHE A 118 -4.13 -16.16 18.12
N ASP A 119 -3.99 -17.45 17.78
CA ASP A 119 -2.67 -18.01 17.49
C ASP A 119 -2.19 -17.44 16.15
N CYS A 120 -0.96 -16.89 16.14
CA CYS A 120 -0.35 -16.26 14.99
C CYS A 120 0.93 -17.03 14.61
N ASP A 121 0.93 -17.75 13.49
CA ASP A 121 2.08 -18.59 13.11
C ASP A 121 3.30 -17.74 12.72
N THR A 122 3.08 -16.55 12.15
CA THR A 122 4.14 -15.59 11.80
C THR A 122 3.65 -14.17 12.05
N ILE A 123 4.42 -13.41 12.82
CA ILE A 123 4.16 -11.99 13.10
C ILE A 123 5.26 -11.17 12.43
N ILE A 124 4.89 -10.33 11.46
CA ILE A 124 5.83 -9.50 10.68
C ILE A 124 5.66 -8.03 11.08
N MET A 125 6.76 -7.39 11.50
CA MET A 125 6.81 -5.95 11.79
C MET A 125 8.16 -5.39 11.34
N PRO A 126 8.27 -4.08 11.05
CA PRO A 126 9.55 -3.52 10.62
C PRO A 126 10.60 -3.62 11.75
N ASP A 127 11.87 -3.73 11.37
CA ASP A 127 13.01 -3.66 12.30
C ASP A 127 13.26 -2.20 12.72
N ARG A 128 12.24 -1.60 13.34
CA ARG A 128 12.19 -0.18 13.71
C ARG A 128 11.47 -0.03 15.04
N LYS A 129 12.24 -0.02 16.13
CA LYS A 129 11.70 0.15 17.48
C LYS A 129 11.11 1.54 17.69
N ARG A 130 10.01 1.60 18.43
CA ARG A 130 9.35 2.86 18.83
C ARG A 130 9.26 2.95 20.34
N ASP A 131 9.47 4.15 20.86
CA ASP A 131 9.24 4.48 22.27
C ASP A 131 7.81 5.03 22.44
N THR A 132 6.82 4.19 22.11
CA THR A 132 5.40 4.50 22.26
C THR A 132 4.72 3.41 23.06
N LYS A 133 3.66 3.78 23.80
CA LYS A 133 2.88 2.78 24.55
C LYS A 133 2.27 1.75 23.61
N THR A 134 1.75 2.18 22.46
CA THR A 134 1.21 1.28 21.43
C THR A 134 2.23 0.24 20.99
N TRP A 135 3.46 0.64 20.66
CA TRP A 135 4.49 -0.32 20.27
C TRP A 135 4.82 -1.30 21.40
N GLN A 136 4.95 -0.79 22.62
CA GLN A 136 5.23 -1.63 23.78
C GLN A 136 4.10 -2.64 24.04
N ASP A 137 2.82 -2.25 23.90
CA ASP A 137 1.68 -3.16 24.05
C ASP A 137 1.75 -4.35 23.08
N VAL A 138 2.13 -4.09 21.82
CA VAL A 138 2.28 -5.14 20.81
C VAL A 138 3.45 -6.07 21.14
N ILE A 139 4.62 -5.51 21.51
CA ILE A 139 5.78 -6.33 21.88
C ILE A 139 5.50 -7.15 23.14
N ASP A 140 4.85 -6.57 24.15
CA ASP A 140 4.46 -7.26 25.38
C ASP A 140 3.52 -8.44 25.05
N ALA A 141 2.54 -8.24 24.15
CA ALA A 141 1.63 -9.31 23.73
C ALA A 141 2.35 -10.47 23.02
N ILE A 142 3.32 -10.15 22.14
CA ILE A 142 4.17 -11.15 21.47
C ILE A 142 4.97 -11.95 22.50
N ASP A 143 5.63 -11.25 23.42
CA ASP A 143 6.45 -11.86 24.47
C ASP A 143 5.62 -12.72 25.43
N GLU A 144 4.43 -12.26 25.83
CA GLU A 144 3.50 -13.01 26.69
C GLU A 144 2.99 -14.29 26.05
N LYS A 145 2.78 -14.27 24.72
CA LYS A 145 2.41 -15.45 23.93
C LYS A 145 3.59 -16.38 23.65
N ASN A 146 4.82 -15.95 23.96
CA ASN A 146 6.08 -16.61 23.56
C ASN A 146 6.20 -16.76 22.03
N ASP A 147 5.62 -15.82 21.29
CA ASP A 147 5.74 -15.75 19.84
C ASP A 147 7.07 -15.08 19.47
N THR A 148 7.45 -15.17 18.19
CA THR A 148 8.69 -14.56 17.69
C THR A 148 8.39 -13.55 16.60
N LEU A 149 8.91 -12.34 16.77
CA LEU A 149 8.83 -11.31 15.75
C LEU A 149 9.72 -11.65 14.56
N THR A 150 9.14 -11.58 13.37
CA THR A 150 9.83 -11.75 12.09
C THR A 150 10.01 -10.39 11.43
N TYR A 151 11.23 -10.11 10.95
CA TYR A 151 11.49 -8.88 10.20
C TYR A 151 11.29 -9.10 8.70
N PRO A 152 10.78 -8.09 7.97
CA PRO A 152 10.58 -8.16 6.53
C PRO A 152 11.93 -8.31 5.80
N GLU A 153 11.94 -9.14 4.76
CA GLU A 153 13.06 -9.31 3.84
C GLU A 153 12.53 -9.18 2.41
N ILE A 154 13.04 -8.20 1.66
CA ILE A 154 12.58 -7.90 0.29
C ILE A 154 12.67 -9.15 -0.60
N GLY A 155 11.58 -9.44 -1.33
CA GLY A 155 11.46 -10.60 -2.22
C GLY A 155 11.17 -11.92 -1.50
N LYS A 156 11.11 -11.92 -0.16
CA LYS A 156 10.71 -13.12 0.60
C LYS A 156 9.23 -13.39 0.40
N THR A 157 8.92 -14.65 0.10
CA THR A 157 7.55 -15.11 -0.15
C THR A 157 7.04 -16.01 0.98
N TYR A 158 5.77 -15.83 1.32
CA TYR A 158 5.00 -16.69 2.21
C TYR A 158 3.81 -17.27 1.45
N SER A 159 3.32 -18.44 1.86
CA SER A 159 2.10 -19.03 1.29
C SER A 159 0.89 -18.72 2.17
N LEU A 160 -0.23 -18.38 1.55
CA LEU A 160 -1.53 -18.25 2.19
C LEU A 160 -2.54 -19.08 1.38
N GLY A 161 -2.75 -20.33 1.76
CA GLY A 161 -3.38 -21.31 0.86
C GLY A 161 -2.55 -21.43 -0.42
N SER A 162 -3.19 -21.33 -1.59
CA SER A 162 -2.50 -21.24 -2.88
C SER A 162 -2.12 -19.82 -3.34
N ALA A 163 -2.38 -18.78 -2.52
CA ALA A 163 -1.85 -17.45 -2.77
C ALA A 163 -0.39 -17.31 -2.31
N THR A 164 0.36 -16.43 -2.97
CA THR A 164 1.71 -16.04 -2.58
C THR A 164 1.68 -14.62 -2.02
N VAL A 165 2.31 -14.40 -0.87
CA VAL A 165 2.50 -13.08 -0.25
C VAL A 165 3.98 -12.74 -0.32
N GLU A 166 4.36 -11.78 -1.15
CA GLU A 166 5.74 -11.33 -1.33
C GLU A 166 5.98 -10.00 -0.59
N ILE A 167 7.06 -9.93 0.21
CA ILE A 167 7.47 -8.71 0.88
C ILE A 167 8.15 -7.76 -0.12
N ILE A 168 7.65 -6.53 -0.24
CA ILE A 168 8.16 -5.52 -1.18
C ILE A 168 8.72 -4.25 -0.52
N ALA A 169 8.48 -4.06 0.79
CA ALA A 169 8.98 -2.95 1.57
C ALA A 169 9.13 -3.36 3.06
N PRO A 170 9.94 -2.65 3.86
CA PRO A 170 10.78 -1.50 3.53
C PRO A 170 12.07 -1.85 2.77
N CYS A 171 12.49 -0.98 1.84
CA CYS A 171 13.67 -1.17 0.98
C CYS A 171 14.95 -0.49 1.51
N SER A 172 14.84 0.36 2.53
CA SER A 172 15.97 1.01 3.22
C SER A 172 15.96 0.63 4.70
N TYR A 173 17.15 0.60 5.30
CA TYR A 173 17.32 0.47 6.76
C TYR A 173 17.19 1.80 7.50
N ASP A 174 17.24 2.92 6.78
CA ASP A 174 17.22 4.26 7.36
C ASP A 174 16.40 5.22 6.50
N TYR A 175 15.21 5.57 7.00
CA TYR A 175 14.35 6.67 6.55
C TYR A 175 14.29 7.81 7.58
N GLY A 176 15.29 7.92 8.47
CA GLY A 176 15.33 8.94 9.50
C GLY A 176 14.15 8.83 10.46
N ASP A 177 13.42 9.93 10.64
CA ASP A 177 12.27 10.05 11.55
C ASP A 177 10.92 9.79 10.86
N ASN A 178 10.91 9.46 9.56
CA ASN A 178 9.67 9.15 8.84
C ASN A 178 9.30 7.67 9.06
N GLU A 179 8.50 7.43 10.09
CA GLU A 179 8.08 6.09 10.49
C GLU A 179 7.24 5.39 9.42
N ASN A 180 6.47 6.15 8.66
CA ASN A 180 5.58 5.64 7.62
C ASN A 180 6.37 4.94 6.50
N ASN A 181 7.58 5.42 6.20
CA ASN A 181 8.45 4.81 5.19
C ASN A 181 9.01 3.44 5.61
N TYR A 182 8.96 3.09 6.90
CA TYR A 182 9.28 1.74 7.36
C TYR A 182 8.12 0.76 7.17
N SER A 183 6.99 1.18 6.60
CA SER A 183 5.83 0.32 6.35
C SER A 183 6.22 -0.98 5.66
N VAL A 184 5.83 -2.10 6.26
CA VAL A 184 5.88 -3.41 5.60
C VAL A 184 4.88 -3.41 4.46
N GLY A 185 5.39 -3.50 3.23
CA GLY A 185 4.57 -3.62 2.03
C GLY A 185 4.56 -5.05 1.53
N VAL A 186 3.42 -5.49 0.99
CA VAL A 186 3.25 -6.82 0.40
C VAL A 186 2.52 -6.77 -0.94
N LEU A 187 2.95 -7.65 -1.85
CA LEU A 187 2.22 -8.00 -3.07
C LEU A 187 1.64 -9.41 -2.89
N ILE A 188 0.32 -9.53 -2.98
CA ILE A 188 -0.40 -10.79 -2.83
C ILE A 188 -0.85 -11.26 -4.21
N THR A 189 -0.40 -12.43 -4.64
CA THR A 189 -0.75 -13.01 -5.93
C THR A 189 -1.58 -14.28 -5.76
N TYR A 190 -2.74 -14.35 -6.42
CA TYR A 190 -3.60 -15.52 -6.49
C TYR A 190 -4.07 -15.74 -7.93
N GLY A 191 -3.57 -16.79 -8.58
CA GLY A 191 -3.78 -16.97 -10.02
C GLY A 191 -3.19 -15.79 -10.82
N GLU A 192 -4.03 -15.14 -11.62
CA GLU A 192 -3.73 -13.91 -12.36
C GLU A 192 -4.04 -12.64 -11.55
N SER A 193 -4.71 -12.74 -10.39
CA SER A 193 -5.09 -11.58 -9.58
C SER A 193 -4.01 -11.16 -8.59
N LYS A 194 -3.77 -9.86 -8.48
CA LYS A 194 -2.75 -9.26 -7.61
C LYS A 194 -3.31 -8.12 -6.73
N PHE A 195 -2.95 -8.11 -5.46
CA PHE A 195 -3.33 -7.09 -4.48
C PHE A 195 -2.09 -6.46 -3.85
N LEU A 196 -2.02 -5.14 -3.85
CA LEU A 196 -0.87 -4.38 -3.36
C LEU A 196 -1.23 -3.64 -2.06
N PHE A 197 -0.40 -3.83 -1.03
CA PHE A 197 -0.48 -3.14 0.26
C PHE A 197 0.87 -2.53 0.58
N THR A 198 0.87 -1.28 1.02
CA THR A 198 2.10 -0.51 1.28
C THR A 198 2.08 0.20 2.64
N GLY A 199 1.04 -0.05 3.45
CA GLY A 199 0.78 0.71 4.67
C GLY A 199 0.73 2.20 4.36
N ASP A 200 1.56 2.96 5.08
CA ASP A 200 1.62 4.41 4.94
C ASP A 200 2.85 4.91 4.19
N ALA A 201 3.55 4.01 3.49
CA ALA A 201 4.73 4.36 2.70
C ALA A 201 4.53 5.64 1.88
N GLU A 202 5.41 6.62 2.10
CA GLU A 202 5.38 7.91 1.42
C GLU A 202 6.36 7.91 0.22
N ALA A 203 6.43 9.03 -0.50
CA ALA A 203 7.14 9.17 -1.77
C ALA A 203 8.58 8.63 -1.79
N GLU A 204 9.32 8.70 -0.67
CA GLU A 204 10.68 8.16 -0.57
C GLU A 204 10.68 6.63 -0.59
N ALA A 205 9.84 5.98 0.23
CA ALA A 205 9.71 4.53 0.22
C ALA A 205 9.11 4.00 -1.10
N GLU A 206 8.15 4.72 -1.69
CA GLU A 206 7.65 4.44 -3.04
C GLU A 206 8.77 4.44 -4.08
N ALA A 207 9.62 5.46 -4.07
CA ALA A 207 10.75 5.55 -4.98
C ALA A 207 11.76 4.41 -4.80
N ASP A 208 11.92 3.89 -3.58
CA ASP A 208 12.82 2.77 -3.32
C ASP A 208 12.20 1.42 -3.70
N MET A 209 10.88 1.23 -3.53
CA MET A 209 10.16 0.09 -4.08
C MET A 209 10.34 0.00 -5.59
N LEU A 210 10.23 1.12 -6.31
CA LEU A 210 10.44 1.16 -7.77
C LEU A 210 11.87 0.79 -8.22
N LYS A 211 12.86 0.86 -7.32
CA LYS A 211 14.27 0.54 -7.62
C LYS A 211 14.64 -0.90 -7.27
N ASN A 212 13.85 -1.60 -6.46
CA ASN A 212 14.23 -2.92 -5.92
C ASN A 212 14.12 -4.05 -6.95
N GLY A 213 13.48 -3.82 -8.10
CA GLY A 213 13.36 -4.75 -9.22
C GLY A 213 12.16 -5.71 -9.14
N ILE A 214 11.31 -5.59 -8.12
CA ILE A 214 10.05 -6.32 -8.01
C ILE A 214 8.99 -5.60 -8.85
N ASP A 215 8.26 -6.36 -9.66
CA ASP A 215 7.13 -5.85 -10.42
C ASP A 215 5.91 -5.66 -9.50
N ILE A 216 5.56 -4.40 -9.23
CA ILE A 216 4.45 -4.02 -8.34
C ILE A 216 3.11 -3.85 -9.07
N ASP A 217 3.05 -4.15 -10.38
CA ASP A 217 1.80 -4.20 -11.14
C ASP A 217 0.75 -5.02 -10.37
N CYS A 218 -0.45 -4.47 -10.21
CA CYS A 218 -1.51 -5.04 -9.40
C CYS A 218 -2.89 -4.74 -9.96
N ASP A 219 -3.90 -5.53 -9.58
CA ASP A 219 -5.29 -5.22 -9.95
C ASP A 219 -5.94 -4.30 -8.91
N VAL A 220 -5.65 -4.55 -7.63
CA VAL A 220 -6.23 -3.80 -6.50
C VAL A 220 -5.12 -3.21 -5.65
N PHE A 221 -5.07 -1.88 -5.58
CA PHE A 221 -4.17 -1.15 -4.72
C PHE A 221 -4.89 -0.64 -3.47
N LYS A 222 -4.39 -1.01 -2.28
CA LYS A 222 -4.76 -0.32 -1.04
C LYS A 222 -4.00 1.00 -0.98
N VAL A 223 -4.71 2.10 -1.26
CA VAL A 223 -4.12 3.45 -1.37
C VAL A 223 -3.32 3.75 -0.11
N SER A 224 -2.05 4.12 -0.30
CA SER A 224 -1.09 4.37 0.78
C SER A 224 -1.56 5.53 1.66
N HIS A 225 -1.31 5.43 2.96
CA HIS A 225 -1.45 6.53 3.91
C HIS A 225 -2.85 7.17 3.86
N HIS A 226 -3.87 6.32 3.76
CA HIS A 226 -5.28 6.70 3.69
C HIS A 226 -5.64 7.68 2.54
N GLY A 227 -4.78 7.82 1.54
CA GLY A 227 -4.90 8.85 0.51
C GLY A 227 -4.29 10.20 0.89
N SER A 228 -3.21 10.19 1.68
CA SER A 228 -2.36 11.35 1.97
C SER A 228 -1.65 11.87 0.72
N SER A 229 -1.36 13.16 0.73
CA SER A 229 -0.64 13.90 -0.32
C SER A 229 0.86 13.59 -0.38
N ASN A 230 1.41 13.05 0.70
CA ASN A 230 2.82 12.69 0.78
C ASN A 230 3.14 11.34 0.11
N ALA A 231 2.09 10.60 -0.27
CA ALA A 231 2.17 9.28 -0.88
C ALA A 231 1.40 9.27 -2.21
N ASN A 232 1.31 8.10 -2.82
CA ASN A 232 0.58 7.84 -4.07
C ASN A 232 1.14 8.66 -5.23
N THR A 233 2.48 8.71 -5.35
CA THR A 233 3.14 9.48 -6.41
C THR A 233 2.73 8.97 -7.79
N SER A 234 2.69 9.86 -8.79
CA SER A 234 2.34 9.46 -10.16
C SER A 234 3.26 8.34 -10.67
N ALA A 235 4.56 8.38 -10.37
CA ALA A 235 5.50 7.32 -10.78
C ALA A 235 5.16 5.96 -10.15
N PHE A 236 4.72 5.94 -8.89
CA PHE A 236 4.30 4.73 -8.21
C PHE A 236 2.98 4.19 -8.80
N LEU A 237 1.98 5.06 -8.97
CA LEU A 237 0.69 4.69 -9.58
C LEU A 237 0.84 4.20 -11.04
N ASP A 238 1.78 4.79 -11.80
CA ASP A 238 2.05 4.39 -13.18
C ASP A 238 2.74 3.01 -13.26
N ALA A 239 3.51 2.64 -12.23
CA ALA A 239 4.15 1.33 -12.14
C ALA A 239 3.22 0.24 -11.56
N ALA A 240 2.41 0.58 -10.56
CA ALA A 240 1.45 -0.34 -9.95
C ALA A 240 0.23 -0.60 -10.85
N LEU A 241 -0.11 0.35 -11.73
CA LEU A 241 -1.16 0.29 -12.76
C LEU A 241 -2.49 -0.36 -12.33
N PRO A 242 -3.07 0.00 -11.16
CA PRO A 242 -4.25 -0.69 -10.65
C PRO A 242 -5.50 -0.44 -11.50
N GLU A 243 -6.38 -1.44 -11.62
CA GLU A 243 -7.76 -1.22 -12.09
C GLU A 243 -8.64 -0.65 -10.97
N TYR A 244 -8.39 -1.10 -9.73
CA TYR A 244 -9.16 -0.77 -8.54
C TYR A 244 -8.28 -0.18 -7.43
N ALA A 245 -8.82 0.78 -6.70
CA ALA A 245 -8.18 1.34 -5.52
C ALA A 245 -9.13 1.28 -4.33
N VAL A 246 -8.65 0.85 -3.17
CA VAL A 246 -9.41 0.92 -1.91
C VAL A 246 -8.75 1.92 -0.98
N ILE A 247 -9.53 2.85 -0.46
CA ILE A 247 -9.09 3.86 0.50
C ILE A 247 -9.77 3.55 1.85
N SER A 248 -8.96 3.21 2.84
CA SER A 248 -9.43 3.12 4.22
C SER A 248 -9.20 4.45 4.92
N CYS A 249 -10.27 5.07 5.41
CA CYS A 249 -10.25 6.30 6.18
C CYS A 249 -11.58 6.45 6.95
N ALA A 250 -11.63 7.40 7.89
CA ALA A 250 -12.87 7.75 8.57
C ALA A 250 -13.62 8.90 7.87
N GLU A 251 -14.94 8.84 7.94
CA GLU A 251 -15.80 9.95 7.54
C GLU A 251 -15.52 11.18 8.41
N GLY A 252 -15.13 12.29 7.78
CA GLY A 252 -14.81 13.53 8.48
C GLY A 252 -13.58 13.45 9.39
N ASN A 253 -12.58 12.64 9.06
CA ASN A 253 -11.32 12.54 9.79
C ASN A 253 -10.52 13.86 9.83
N ASP A 254 -9.68 14.02 10.86
CA ASP A 254 -8.96 15.27 11.11
C ASP A 254 -7.86 15.62 10.11
N TYR A 255 -7.38 14.63 9.38
CA TYR A 255 -6.33 14.77 8.39
C TYR A 255 -6.85 15.29 7.04
N GLY A 256 -8.16 15.17 6.80
CA GLY A 256 -8.74 15.53 5.52
C GLY A 256 -8.58 14.46 4.44
N HIS A 257 -8.21 13.24 4.85
CA HIS A 257 -8.00 12.10 3.98
C HIS A 257 -9.34 11.54 3.43
N PRO A 258 -9.37 11.02 2.20
CA PRO A 258 -8.34 11.19 1.18
C PRO A 258 -8.26 12.65 0.70
N HIS A 259 -7.06 13.09 0.35
CA HIS A 259 -6.86 14.42 -0.23
C HIS A 259 -7.38 14.49 -1.67
N GLN A 260 -7.84 15.69 -2.07
CA GLN A 260 -8.45 15.88 -3.39
C GLN A 260 -7.48 15.60 -4.55
N GLU A 261 -6.20 15.89 -4.38
CA GLU A 261 -5.19 15.63 -5.41
C GLU A 261 -4.99 14.14 -5.66
N VAL A 262 -4.97 13.31 -4.62
CA VAL A 262 -4.91 11.84 -4.75
C VAL A 262 -6.15 11.33 -5.49
N LEU A 263 -7.34 11.81 -5.11
CA LEU A 263 -8.58 11.47 -5.81
C LEU A 263 -8.53 11.87 -7.30
N ASN A 264 -7.95 13.02 -7.63
CA ASN A 264 -7.80 13.46 -9.00
C ASN A 264 -6.80 12.59 -9.79
N GLU A 265 -5.67 12.21 -9.17
CA GLU A 265 -4.69 11.30 -9.78
C GLU A 265 -5.32 9.96 -10.12
N LEU A 266 -6.08 9.37 -9.18
CA LEU A 266 -6.80 8.11 -9.38
C LEU A 266 -7.86 8.24 -10.48
N ARG A 267 -8.67 9.30 -10.44
CA ARG A 267 -9.71 9.55 -11.45
C ARG A 267 -9.14 9.73 -12.84
N SER A 268 -8.03 10.47 -12.97
CA SER A 268 -7.41 10.75 -14.27
C SER A 268 -6.89 9.51 -14.98
N ARG A 269 -6.58 8.45 -14.21
CA ARG A 269 -6.15 7.13 -14.69
C ARG A 269 -7.31 6.17 -14.93
N GLY A 270 -8.54 6.57 -14.63
CA GLY A 270 -9.72 5.70 -14.74
C GLY A 270 -9.77 4.61 -13.67
N ILE A 271 -9.04 4.78 -12.57
CA ILE A 271 -9.01 3.81 -11.47
C ILE A 271 -10.35 3.87 -10.73
N LYS A 272 -10.97 2.71 -10.53
CA LYS A 272 -12.24 2.59 -9.80
C LYS A 272 -11.98 2.60 -8.31
N VAL A 273 -12.50 3.60 -7.60
CA VAL A 273 -12.22 3.81 -6.17
C VAL A 273 -13.31 3.20 -5.29
N PHE A 274 -12.92 2.58 -4.19
CA PHE A 274 -13.78 2.15 -3.09
C PHE A 274 -13.31 2.78 -1.79
N ARG A 275 -14.25 3.09 -0.89
CA ARG A 275 -13.99 3.91 0.29
C ARG A 275 -14.70 3.41 1.53
N THR A 276 -13.95 3.15 2.60
CA THR A 276 -14.55 2.63 3.84
C THR A 276 -15.46 3.66 4.51
N ASP A 277 -15.11 4.94 4.44
CA ASP A 277 -15.90 6.02 5.04
C ASP A 277 -17.27 6.23 4.37
N GLU A 278 -17.41 5.81 3.12
CA GLU A 278 -18.65 5.97 2.35
C GLU A 278 -19.47 4.68 2.26
N GLN A 279 -18.79 3.53 2.30
CA GLN A 279 -19.38 2.24 1.92
C GLN A 279 -19.27 1.19 3.03
N GLY A 280 -18.67 1.55 4.17
CA GLY A 280 -18.35 0.61 5.24
C GLY A 280 -17.27 -0.38 4.81
N THR A 281 -17.30 -1.59 5.39
CA THR A 281 -16.30 -2.62 5.06
C THR A 281 -16.41 -3.02 3.58
N ILE A 282 -15.29 -2.90 2.86
CA ILE A 282 -15.18 -3.30 1.45
C ILE A 282 -14.62 -4.72 1.39
N VAL A 283 -15.26 -5.58 0.60
CA VAL A 283 -14.82 -6.95 0.40
C VAL A 283 -14.60 -7.21 -1.08
N ALA A 284 -13.35 -7.44 -1.45
CA ALA A 284 -12.96 -7.93 -2.77
C ALA A 284 -12.88 -9.46 -2.74
N VAL A 285 -13.39 -10.13 -3.77
CA VAL A 285 -13.34 -11.59 -3.91
C VAL A 285 -12.88 -11.95 -5.32
N THR A 286 -11.90 -12.84 -5.42
CA THR A 286 -11.38 -13.36 -6.69
C THR A 286 -11.36 -14.89 -6.76
N ASP A 287 -11.59 -15.41 -7.97
CA ASP A 287 -11.36 -16.82 -8.35
C ASP A 287 -9.95 -17.07 -8.93
N GLY A 288 -9.09 -16.05 -8.85
CA GLY A 288 -7.76 -16.02 -9.45
C GLY A 288 -7.74 -15.49 -10.87
N LYS A 289 -8.85 -14.93 -11.35
CA LYS A 289 -8.93 -14.26 -12.64
C LYS A 289 -9.86 -13.05 -12.63
N ASN A 290 -11.03 -13.18 -12.01
CA ASN A 290 -12.04 -12.12 -11.95
C ASN A 290 -12.15 -11.61 -10.53
N ILE A 291 -12.11 -10.28 -10.36
CA ILE A 291 -12.30 -9.62 -9.07
C ILE A 291 -13.72 -9.02 -9.02
N THR A 292 -14.41 -9.26 -7.90
CA THR A 292 -15.73 -8.68 -7.61
C THR A 292 -15.73 -8.01 -6.25
N PHE A 293 -16.55 -6.98 -6.08
CA PHE A 293 -16.68 -6.23 -4.83
C PHE A 293 -18.10 -6.34 -4.27
N ASN A 294 -18.25 -6.19 -2.96
CA ASN A 294 -19.55 -6.14 -2.27
C ASN A 294 -20.31 -4.81 -2.50
N ALA A 295 -19.70 -3.85 -3.18
CA ALA A 295 -20.29 -2.56 -3.52
C ALA A 295 -19.93 -2.15 -4.96
N SER A 296 -20.58 -1.13 -5.49
CA SER A 296 -20.13 -0.44 -6.71
C SER A 296 -19.04 0.58 -6.38
N PRO A 297 -18.18 0.98 -7.33
CA PRO A 297 -17.20 2.05 -7.10
C PRO A 297 -17.86 3.33 -6.60
N SER A 298 -17.15 4.07 -5.74
CA SER A 298 -17.54 5.41 -5.32
C SER A 298 -17.43 6.38 -6.48
N GLU A 299 -18.46 7.23 -6.62
CA GLU A 299 -18.51 8.32 -7.58
C GLU A 299 -18.50 9.70 -6.90
N SER A 300 -18.23 9.77 -5.58
CA SER A 300 -18.27 11.03 -4.84
C SER A 300 -17.15 11.96 -5.28
N TRP A 301 -15.93 11.42 -5.41
CA TRP A 301 -14.69 12.16 -5.64
C TRP A 301 -14.50 13.35 -4.68
N LEU A 302 -15.08 13.27 -3.48
CA LEU A 302 -15.03 14.31 -2.45
C LEU A 302 -13.89 14.07 -1.46
N SER A 303 -13.05 15.08 -1.22
CA SER A 303 -12.03 14.98 -0.17
C SER A 303 -12.63 14.87 1.23
N GLY A 304 -11.89 14.25 2.16
CA GLY A 304 -12.30 14.14 3.56
C GLY A 304 -12.54 15.50 4.23
N ASN A 305 -11.80 16.53 3.81
CA ASN A 305 -11.97 17.91 4.29
C ASN A 305 -13.35 18.51 3.97
N ARG A 306 -13.95 18.20 2.80
CA ARG A 306 -15.26 18.77 2.42
C ARG A 306 -16.40 18.18 3.22
N LEU A 307 -16.31 16.90 3.59
CA LEU A 307 -17.30 16.26 4.46
C LEU A 307 -17.36 16.92 5.85
N LYS A 308 -16.23 17.46 6.34
CA LYS A 308 -16.20 18.23 7.60
C LYS A 308 -16.89 19.58 7.48
N SER A 309 -16.62 20.34 6.41
CA SER A 309 -17.23 21.67 6.23
C SER A 309 -18.73 21.61 6.02
N ASP A 310 -19.23 20.60 5.31
CA ASP A 310 -20.67 20.43 5.09
C ASP A 310 -21.41 20.07 6.39
N ARG A 311 -20.75 19.34 7.31
CA ARG A 311 -21.29 19.05 8.65
C ARG A 311 -21.33 20.29 9.54
N GLU A 312 -20.26 21.07 9.57
CA GLU A 312 -20.22 22.32 10.35
C GLU A 312 -21.29 23.30 9.86
N ASN A 313 -21.52 23.41 8.54
CA ASN A 313 -22.58 24.23 7.98
C ASN A 313 -23.99 23.64 8.19
N SER A 314 -24.15 22.31 8.18
CA SER A 314 -25.46 21.66 8.42
C SER A 314 -25.91 21.69 9.89
N SER A 315 -25.00 21.96 10.82
CA SER A 315 -25.33 22.22 12.24
C SER A 315 -25.87 23.62 12.50
N ALA A 316 -25.82 24.51 11.49
CA ALA A 316 -26.33 25.87 11.54
C ALA A 316 -27.42 26.09 10.46
N GLY A 317 -28.62 25.54 10.69
CA GLY A 317 -29.83 26.02 10.01
C GLY A 317 -30.68 24.93 9.37
N SER A 318 -31.71 24.51 10.11
CA SER A 318 -32.91 23.95 9.49
C SER A 318 -33.64 25.08 8.75
N GLN A 319 -33.72 25.00 7.42
CA GLN A 319 -34.88 25.43 6.63
C GLN A 319 -34.79 24.97 5.16
N THR A 320 -35.67 24.03 4.83
CA THR A 320 -36.39 23.76 3.55
C THR A 320 -35.89 24.30 2.20
N ALA A 321 -35.83 23.35 1.23
CA ALA A 321 -36.10 23.41 -0.23
C ALA A 321 -35.21 24.33 -1.09
N GLN A 322 -34.75 23.97 -2.29
CA GLN A 322 -35.45 23.34 -3.41
C GLN A 322 -34.40 22.93 -4.48
N GLN A 323 -34.68 21.89 -5.27
CA GLN A 323 -33.89 21.50 -6.44
C GLN A 323 -33.64 22.67 -7.41
N LYS A 324 -32.43 22.77 -7.96
CA LYS A 324 -32.24 23.19 -9.34
C LYS A 324 -30.96 22.63 -9.94
N THR A 325 -31.16 21.83 -10.98
CA THR A 325 -30.21 21.40 -11.99
C THR A 325 -29.70 22.62 -12.74
N GLU A 326 -28.39 22.77 -12.93
CA GLU A 326 -27.86 23.54 -14.05
C GLU A 326 -26.42 23.08 -14.37
N SER A 327 -26.25 22.77 -15.66
CA SER A 327 -25.02 22.39 -16.32
C SER A 327 -24.20 23.65 -16.56
N GLU A 328 -23.06 23.83 -15.90
CA GLU A 328 -22.18 24.96 -16.22
C GLU A 328 -20.71 24.57 -16.30
N THR A 329 -20.14 24.87 -17.46
CA THR A 329 -18.74 24.99 -17.80
C THR A 329 -17.99 25.68 -16.64
N LEU A 330 -17.11 24.94 -15.95
CA LEU A 330 -16.37 25.45 -14.79
C LEU A 330 -15.47 26.65 -15.17
N SER A 331 -16.00 27.86 -15.04
CA SER A 331 -15.23 29.10 -15.02
C SER A 331 -14.42 29.14 -13.73
N ARG A 332 -13.17 28.65 -13.77
CA ARG A 332 -12.25 28.65 -12.63
C ARG A 332 -11.96 30.08 -12.19
N ILE A 333 -12.24 30.42 -10.93
CA ILE A 333 -11.84 31.69 -10.31
C ILE A 333 -10.57 31.47 -9.50
N ILE A 334 -9.57 32.34 -9.65
CA ILE A 334 -8.23 32.20 -9.06
C ILE A 334 -8.04 33.29 -7.99
N GLY A 335 -7.98 32.90 -6.72
CA GLY A 335 -7.66 33.76 -5.58
C GLY A 335 -6.17 33.90 -5.32
N ASN A 336 -5.75 35.05 -4.78
CA ASN A 336 -4.41 35.31 -4.27
C ASN A 336 -4.39 35.29 -2.74
N ARG A 337 -3.71 34.29 -2.15
CA ARG A 337 -3.65 34.09 -0.70
C ARG A 337 -3.10 35.30 0.06
N ASN A 338 -2.22 36.07 -0.56
CA ASN A 338 -1.55 37.20 0.10
C ASN A 338 -2.36 38.50 0.01
N SER A 339 -2.95 38.79 -1.15
CA SER A 339 -3.68 40.05 -1.36
C SER A 339 -5.18 39.95 -1.09
N ARG A 340 -5.69 38.73 -0.89
CA ARG A 340 -7.13 38.43 -0.73
C ARG A 340 -7.95 38.98 -1.91
N LYS A 341 -7.39 38.89 -3.11
CA LYS A 341 -8.09 39.24 -4.37
C LYS A 341 -8.34 38.01 -5.22
N TYR A 342 -9.48 37.95 -5.91
CA TYR A 342 -9.78 36.91 -6.88
C TYR A 342 -9.77 37.42 -8.32
N HIS A 343 -9.48 36.50 -9.24
CA HIS A 343 -9.20 36.76 -10.64
C HIS A 343 -9.95 35.78 -11.54
N THR A 344 -10.35 36.21 -12.72
CA THR A 344 -10.77 35.29 -13.79
C THR A 344 -9.54 34.61 -14.42
N THR A 345 -9.72 33.46 -15.07
CA THR A 345 -8.60 32.70 -15.67
C THR A 345 -7.81 33.45 -16.74
N ASP A 346 -8.41 34.47 -17.35
CA ASP A 346 -7.82 35.32 -18.39
C ASP A 346 -7.20 36.62 -17.85
N CYS A 347 -7.16 36.81 -16.52
CA CYS A 347 -6.60 38.02 -15.93
C CYS A 347 -5.11 38.19 -16.27
N GLY A 348 -4.72 39.33 -16.83
CA GLY A 348 -3.30 39.64 -17.11
C GLY A 348 -2.40 39.76 -15.87
N ASN A 349 -2.98 39.75 -14.67
CA ASN A 349 -2.28 39.89 -13.38
C ASN A 349 -2.55 38.70 -12.45
N LEU A 350 -2.45 37.46 -12.97
CA LEU A 350 -2.61 36.28 -12.13
C LEU A 350 -1.53 36.20 -11.03
N PRO A 351 -1.85 35.64 -9.85
CA PRO A 351 -0.86 35.39 -8.82
C PRO A 351 0.18 34.36 -9.31
N MET A 352 1.38 34.37 -8.73
CA MET A 352 2.25 33.20 -8.83
C MET A 352 1.52 31.95 -8.33
N GLU A 353 1.69 30.82 -9.00
CA GLU A 353 0.99 29.55 -8.74
C GLU A 353 0.99 29.15 -7.25
N LYS A 354 2.13 29.27 -6.57
CA LYS A 354 2.26 29.01 -5.12
C LYS A 354 1.37 29.87 -4.22
N ASN A 355 0.90 31.01 -4.71
CA ASN A 355 0.03 31.94 -3.99
C ASN A 355 -1.44 31.82 -4.44
N GLN A 356 -1.75 30.88 -5.33
CA GLN A 356 -3.10 30.69 -5.85
C GLN A 356 -3.95 29.85 -4.89
N ILE A 357 -5.24 30.12 -4.90
CA ILE A 357 -6.32 29.29 -4.35
C ILE A 357 -7.43 29.28 -5.39
N LEU A 358 -8.05 28.13 -5.66
CA LEU A 358 -9.08 28.03 -6.70
C LEU A 358 -10.47 28.05 -6.07
N PHE A 359 -11.35 28.86 -6.67
CA PHE A 359 -12.77 28.92 -6.37
C PHE A 359 -13.57 28.46 -7.59
N SER A 360 -14.69 27.79 -7.33
CA SER A 360 -15.67 27.32 -8.32
C SER A 360 -16.56 28.44 -8.87
N SER A 361 -16.65 29.59 -8.19
CA SER A 361 -17.43 30.75 -8.65
C SER A 361 -16.92 32.07 -8.03
N GLU A 362 -17.31 33.22 -8.60
CA GLU A 362 -17.02 34.54 -8.02
C GLU A 362 -17.65 34.66 -6.62
N LYS A 363 -18.87 34.13 -6.47
CA LYS A 363 -19.59 34.11 -5.19
C LYS A 363 -18.83 33.35 -4.10
N GLU A 364 -18.24 32.20 -4.41
CA GLU A 364 -17.44 31.44 -3.45
C GLU A 364 -16.20 32.23 -3.00
N ALA A 365 -15.56 32.95 -3.91
CA ALA A 365 -14.42 33.80 -3.58
C ALA A 365 -14.83 34.96 -2.66
N GLU A 366 -15.97 35.60 -2.93
CA GLU A 366 -16.53 36.68 -2.11
C GLU A 366 -16.94 36.21 -0.71
N ASP A 367 -17.65 35.08 -0.63
CA ASP A 367 -18.05 34.46 0.64
C ASP A 367 -16.81 34.03 1.46
N ALA A 368 -15.69 33.69 0.79
CA ALA A 368 -14.39 33.41 1.43
C ALA A 368 -13.59 34.68 1.81
N GLY A 369 -14.17 35.87 1.62
CA GLY A 369 -13.58 37.15 1.97
C GLY A 369 -12.52 37.66 0.99
N TYR A 370 -12.61 37.26 -0.29
CA TYR A 370 -11.77 37.79 -1.36
C TYR A 370 -12.51 38.87 -2.15
N GLU A 371 -11.81 39.93 -2.53
CA GLU A 371 -12.37 41.00 -3.36
C GLU A 371 -11.99 40.81 -4.84
N LYS A 372 -12.89 41.16 -5.75
CA LYS A 372 -12.59 41.09 -7.19
C LYS A 372 -11.37 41.95 -7.52
N CYS A 373 -10.41 41.38 -8.25
CA CYS A 373 -9.30 42.15 -8.78
C CYS A 373 -9.84 43.22 -9.74
N LYS A 374 -9.55 44.50 -9.45
CA LYS A 374 -10.01 45.66 -10.25
C LYS A 374 -9.58 45.64 -11.72
N ASN A 375 -8.59 44.81 -12.06
CA ASN A 375 -8.08 44.66 -13.43
C ASN A 375 -8.69 43.46 -14.16
N CYS A 376 -9.53 42.66 -13.50
CA CYS A 376 -10.37 41.68 -14.19
C CYS A 376 -11.54 42.45 -14.79
N SER A 377 -11.47 42.71 -16.10
CA SER A 377 -12.62 43.20 -16.84
C SER A 377 -13.73 42.17 -16.82
N ASN A 378 -14.97 42.61 -16.57
CA ASN A 378 -16.15 41.79 -16.82
C ASN A 378 -16.18 41.49 -18.33
N ALA A 379 -15.69 40.32 -18.73
CA ALA A 379 -15.77 39.86 -20.10
C ALA A 379 -17.12 39.16 -20.32
N VAL A 380 -18.03 39.97 -20.90
CA VAL A 380 -19.20 39.62 -21.73
C VAL A 380 -20.48 39.17 -21.00
N GLU A 381 -21.58 39.78 -21.46
CA GLU A 381 -22.99 39.77 -21.01
C GLU A 381 -23.63 38.41 -20.71
#